data_AF-A0A2E5H251-F1
#
_entry.id   AF-A0A2E5H251-F1
#
_cell.length_a   1.000
_cell.length_b   1.000
_cell.length_c   1.000
_cell.angle_alpha   90.00
_cell.angle_beta   90.00
_cell.angle_gamma   90.00
#
_symmetry.space_group_name_H-M   'P 1'
#
loop_
_entity.id
_entity.type
_entity.pdbx_description
1 polymer ?
#
loop_
_entity_poly.entity_id
_entity_poly.type
_entity_poly.pdbx_seq_one_letter_code
_entity_poly.pdbx_strand_id
1 'polypeptide(L)'
;MNAPVEIRLAGDSALVVELGTEIDPAMNAHVVAIAARLRHEQIDGVRDVISSYASITVCFDPLRTDLESLTSTITRHVTTTTPVLATSRPPREIPVCYGGVYGHDIEAV
;
A
#
# COMPACT_ATOMS: atom_id res chain seq x y z
N MET A 1 -2.85 20.65 4.16
CA MET A 1 -2.74 20.21 5.57
C MET A 1 -2.88 18.70 5.53
N ASN A 2 -1.79 17.95 5.75
CA ASN A 2 -1.87 16.49 5.71
C ASN A 2 -2.67 16.02 6.93
N ALA A 3 -3.68 15.18 6.71
CA ALA A 3 -4.34 14.48 7.80
C ALA A 3 -3.28 13.67 8.59
N PRO A 4 -3.44 13.52 9.91
CA PRO A 4 -2.54 12.69 10.70
C PRO A 4 -2.60 11.24 10.19
N VAL A 5 -1.44 10.64 9.98
CA VAL A 5 -1.30 9.23 9.61
C VAL A 5 -1.80 8.40 10.79
N GLU A 6 -2.83 7.59 10.59
CA GLU A 6 -3.31 6.68 11.62
C GLU A 6 -2.64 5.32 11.47
N ILE A 7 -2.05 4.80 12.54
CA ILE A 7 -1.46 3.45 12.56
C ILE A 7 -2.19 2.64 13.61
N ARG A 8 -2.70 1.47 13.20
CA ARG A 8 -3.50 0.57 14.03
C ARG A 8 -3.06 -0.87 13.84
N LEU A 9 -3.20 -1.67 14.91
CA LEU A 9 -2.94 -3.11 14.84
C LEU A 9 -4.00 -3.82 14.00
N ALA A 10 -3.56 -4.78 13.20
CA ALA A 10 -4.40 -5.73 12.49
C ALA A 10 -4.05 -7.15 12.96
N GLY A 11 -4.52 -7.49 14.16
CA GLY A 11 -4.08 -8.68 14.89
C GLY A 11 -2.70 -8.51 15.52
N ASP A 12 -2.05 -9.63 15.84
CA ASP A 12 -0.83 -9.65 16.66
C ASP A 12 0.48 -9.49 15.85
N SER A 13 0.39 -9.48 14.52
CA SER A 13 1.57 -9.54 13.64
C SER A 13 1.41 -8.67 12.38
N ALA A 14 0.52 -7.69 12.42
CA ALA A 14 0.40 -6.71 11.35
C ALA A 14 -0.02 -5.32 11.85
N LEU A 15 0.44 -4.31 11.13
CA LEU A 15 0.04 -2.92 11.30
C LEU A 15 -0.60 -2.40 10.03
N VAL A 16 -1.71 -1.67 10.16
CA VAL A 16 -2.32 -0.92 9.07
C VAL A 16 -2.00 0.55 9.27
N VAL A 17 -1.44 1.16 8.24
CA VAL A 17 -1.12 2.57 8.13
C VAL A 17 -2.14 3.19 7.18
N GLU A 18 -3.05 3.99 7.70
CA GLU A 18 -4.05 4.72 6.91
C GLU A 18 -3.49 6.08 6.49
N LEU A 19 -3.51 6.36 5.18
CA LEU A 19 -3.04 7.62 4.60
C LEU A 19 -4.20 8.51 4.13
N GLY A 20 -5.39 7.94 3.94
CA GLY A 20 -6.60 8.66 3.59
C GLY A 20 -7.84 7.76 3.55
N THR A 21 -9.00 8.37 3.33
CA THR A 21 -10.30 7.70 3.28
C THR A 21 -11.01 7.84 1.93
N GLU A 22 -10.44 8.62 1.01
CA GLU A 22 -11.04 8.92 -0.29
C GLU A 22 -10.35 8.16 -1.44
N ILE A 23 -11.12 7.93 -2.51
CA ILE A 23 -10.62 7.34 -3.76
C ILE A 23 -9.99 8.46 -4.61
N ASP A 24 -8.72 8.75 -4.35
CA ASP A 24 -7.86 9.67 -5.13
C ASP A 24 -6.64 8.97 -5.76
N PRO A 25 -6.45 9.01 -7.10
CA PRO A 25 -5.27 8.46 -7.77
C PRO A 25 -3.93 9.01 -7.25
N ALA A 26 -3.87 10.26 -6.81
CA ALA A 26 -2.65 10.84 -6.24
C ALA A 26 -2.34 10.20 -4.88
N MET A 27 -3.36 9.96 -4.05
CA MET A 27 -3.24 9.18 -2.82
C MET A 27 -2.74 7.76 -3.11
N ASN A 28 -3.32 7.06 -4.09
CA ASN A 28 -2.86 5.71 -4.44
C ASN A 28 -1.40 5.69 -4.92
N ALA A 29 -0.99 6.64 -5.76
CA ALA A 29 0.40 6.77 -6.18
C ALA A 29 1.35 6.96 -4.98
N HIS A 30 0.93 7.75 -3.99
CA HIS A 30 1.70 7.97 -2.77
C HIS A 30 1.79 6.71 -1.89
N VAL A 31 0.68 6.01 -1.69
CA VAL A 31 0.62 4.71 -0.98
C VAL A 31 1.57 3.70 -1.62
N VAL A 32 1.53 3.58 -2.95
CA VAL A 32 2.41 2.67 -3.71
C VAL A 32 3.88 3.06 -3.53
N ALA A 33 4.20 4.36 -3.56
CA ALA A 33 5.56 4.84 -3.37
C ALA A 33 6.11 4.54 -1.96
N ILE A 34 5.32 4.78 -0.92
CA ILE A 34 5.71 4.49 0.47
C ILE A 34 5.87 2.97 0.66
N ALA A 35 4.93 2.17 0.15
CA ALA A 35 5.04 0.71 0.24
C ALA A 35 6.30 0.18 -0.47
N ALA A 36 6.63 0.71 -1.65
CA ALA A 36 7.86 0.36 -2.35
C ALA A 36 9.11 0.72 -1.54
N ARG A 37 9.12 1.90 -0.89
CA ARG A 37 10.22 2.31 -0.01
C ARG A 37 10.36 1.38 1.19
N LEU A 38 9.28 1.08 1.90
CA LEU A 38 9.29 0.17 3.05
C LEU A 38 9.81 -1.23 2.68
N ARG A 39 9.45 -1.76 1.50
CA ARG A 39 10.00 -3.03 0.99
C ARG A 39 11.51 -2.96 0.75
N HIS A 40 11.99 -1.82 0.23
CA HIS A 40 13.41 -1.60 -0.06
C HIS A 40 14.26 -1.46 1.21
N GLU A 41 13.71 -0.86 2.27
CA GLU A 41 14.43 -0.66 3.55
C GLU A 41 14.76 -1.98 4.27
N GLN A 42 14.08 -3.09 3.94
CA GLN A 42 14.34 -4.42 4.54
C GLN A 42 14.41 -4.38 6.08
N ILE A 43 13.46 -3.66 6.70
CA ILE A 43 13.40 -3.45 8.15
C ILE A 43 13.37 -4.82 8.86
N ASP A 44 14.24 -5.01 9.85
CA ASP A 44 14.31 -6.29 10.56
C ASP A 44 12.97 -6.63 11.23
N GLY A 45 12.58 -7.90 11.14
CA GLY A 45 11.28 -8.40 11.57
C GLY A 45 10.11 -8.12 10.61
N VAL A 46 10.22 -7.22 9.62
CA VAL A 46 9.16 -7.05 8.62
C VAL A 46 9.17 -8.23 7.64
N ARG A 47 8.03 -8.91 7.51
CA ARG A 47 7.84 -10.07 6.63
C ARG A 47 7.24 -9.69 5.29
N ASP A 48 6.29 -8.76 5.27
CA ASP A 48 5.65 -8.30 4.05
C ASP A 48 5.11 -6.87 4.19
N VAL A 49 4.96 -6.18 3.06
CA VAL A 49 4.37 -4.86 2.96
C VAL A 49 3.37 -4.88 1.82
N ILE A 50 2.11 -4.64 2.11
CA ILE A 50 0.99 -4.76 1.17
C ILE A 50 0.35 -3.38 1.05
N SER A 51 0.28 -2.85 -0.18
CA SER A 51 -0.40 -1.59 -0.48
C SER A 51 -1.85 -1.86 -0.86
N SER A 52 -2.78 -1.14 -0.24
CA SER A 52 -4.17 -1.04 -0.69
C SER A 52 -4.35 0.25 -1.53
N TYR A 53 -5.59 0.73 -1.65
CA TYR A 53 -5.86 1.99 -2.31
C TYR A 53 -5.31 3.20 -1.51
N ALA A 54 -5.68 3.31 -0.22
CA ALA A 54 -5.36 4.46 0.65
C ALA A 54 -4.64 4.05 1.95
N SER A 55 -4.20 2.80 2.07
CA SER A 55 -3.52 2.28 3.26
C SER A 55 -2.39 1.31 2.92
N ILE A 56 -1.51 1.06 3.88
CA ILE A 56 -0.43 0.07 3.78
C ILE A 56 -0.54 -0.87 4.97
N THR A 57 -0.54 -2.18 4.70
CA THR A 57 -0.42 -3.20 5.74
C THR A 57 1.04 -3.68 5.82
N VAL A 58 1.63 -3.64 7.00
CA VAL A 58 2.98 -4.15 7.28
C VAL A 58 2.85 -5.38 8.16
N CYS A 59 3.15 -6.55 7.62
CA CYS A 59 3.19 -7.81 8.35
C CYS A 59 4.59 -7.97 8.97
N PHE A 60 4.67 -8.32 10.25
CA PHE A 60 5.94 -8.41 10.97
C PHE A 60 6.00 -9.64 11.88
N ASP A 61 7.21 -9.96 12.35
CA ASP A 61 7.50 -11.00 13.32
C ASP A 61 7.72 -10.36 14.71
N PRO A 62 6.79 -10.50 15.66
CA PRO A 62 6.90 -9.90 16.99
C PRO A 62 8.05 -10.48 17.82
N LEU A 63 8.66 -11.60 17.41
CA LEU A 63 9.84 -12.17 18.07
C LEU A 63 11.15 -11.58 17.55
N ARG A 64 11.12 -10.81 16.46
CA ARG A 64 12.31 -10.22 15.83
C ARG A 64 12.33 -8.69 15.89
N THR A 65 11.18 -8.05 16.10
CA THR A 65 11.08 -6.60 16.19
C THR A 65 10.06 -6.21 17.25
N ASP A 66 10.29 -5.08 17.92
CA ASP A 66 9.33 -4.52 18.86
C ASP A 66 8.37 -3.56 18.16
N LEU A 67 7.13 -3.54 18.66
CA LEU A 67 6.04 -2.80 18.03
C LEU A 67 6.28 -1.29 18.00
N GLU A 68 6.91 -0.75 19.05
CA GLU A 68 7.14 0.69 19.20
C GLU A 68 8.18 1.18 18.20
N SER A 69 9.33 0.50 18.11
CA SER A 69 10.40 0.80 17.14
C SER A 69 9.93 0.62 15.70
N LEU A 70 9.14 -0.42 15.44
CA LEU A 70 8.55 -0.64 14.12
C LEU A 70 7.58 0.50 13.75
N THR A 71 6.68 0.86 14.65
CA THR A 71 5.70 1.95 14.44
C THR A 71 6.41 3.29 14.23
N SER A 72 7.44 3.60 15.03
CA SER A 72 8.26 4.80 14.88
C SER A 72 9.00 4.84 13.54
N THR A 73 9.56 3.70 13.13
CA THR A 73 10.24 3.57 11.84
C THR A 73 9.28 3.79 10.68
N ILE A 74 8.14 3.12 10.68
CA ILE A 74 7.10 3.29 9.66
C ILE A 74 6.63 4.75 9.61
N THR A 75 6.33 5.36 10.76
CA THR A 75 5.89 6.76 10.86
C THR A 75 6.91 7.71 10.24
N ARG A 76 8.20 7.51 10.51
CA ARG A 76 9.28 8.29 9.90
C ARG A 76 9.31 8.12 8.38
N HIS A 77 9.15 6.91 7.85
CA HIS A 77 9.11 6.70 6.39
C HIS A 77 7.89 7.37 5.75
N VAL A 78 6.72 7.27 6.38
CA VAL A 78 5.49 7.89 5.85
C VAL A 78 5.60 9.42 5.85
N THR A 79 6.08 10.01 6.94
CA THR A 79 6.17 11.48 7.09
C THR A 79 7.30 12.12 6.29
N THR A 80 8.40 11.39 6.03
CA THR A 80 9.53 11.90 5.22
C THR A 80 9.36 11.65 3.73
N THR A 81 8.42 10.80 3.33
CA THR A 81 8.16 10.56 1.91
C THR A 81 7.30 11.69 1.37
N THR A 82 7.86 12.47 0.45
CA THR A 82 7.10 13.52 -0.24
C THR A 82 6.01 12.89 -1.11
N PRO A 83 4.80 13.47 -1.19
CA PRO A 83 3.79 13.08 -2.17
C PRO A 83 4.41 12.99 -3.57
N VAL A 84 4.30 11.82 -4.18
CA VAL A 84 4.84 11.57 -5.51
C VAL A 84 3.73 11.83 -6.51
N LEU A 85 3.98 12.71 -7.48
CA LEU A 85 3.13 12.81 -8.65
C LEU A 85 3.18 11.48 -9.40
N ALA A 86 2.02 10.94 -9.76
CA ALA A 86 1.93 9.68 -10.49
C ALA A 86 2.91 9.70 -11.69
N THR A 87 3.92 8.83 -11.63
CA THR A 87 4.87 8.70 -12.74
C THR A 87 4.16 7.99 -13.87
N SER A 88 4.13 8.62 -15.04
CA SER A 88 3.59 7.99 -16.25
C SER A 88 4.47 6.79 -16.60
N ARG A 89 4.00 5.57 -16.28
CA ARG A 89 4.56 4.34 -16.82
C ARG A 89 3.90 4.08 -18.18
N PRO A 90 4.64 3.53 -19.15
CA PRO A 90 4.01 3.12 -20.40
C PRO A 90 2.90 2.12 -20.10
N PRO A 91 1.74 2.24 -20.78
CA PRO A 91 0.65 1.29 -20.59
C PRO A 91 1.12 -0.12 -20.96
N ARG A 92 0.60 -1.12 -20.25
CA ARG A 92 0.79 -2.53 -20.58
C ARG A 92 -0.40 -2.98 -21.42
N GLU A 93 -0.14 -3.51 -22.60
CA GLU A 93 -1.18 -4.15 -23.41
C GLU A 93 -1.49 -5.54 -22.85
N ILE A 94 -2.76 -5.81 -22.60
CA ILE A 94 -3.26 -7.12 -22.18
C ILE A 94 -4.28 -7.57 -23.23
N PRO A 95 -4.04 -8.66 -23.98
CA PRO A 95 -5.00 -9.16 -24.95
C PRO A 95 -6.21 -9.74 -24.22
N VAL A 96 -7.42 -9.38 -24.68
CA VAL A 96 -8.69 -9.82 -24.09
C VAL A 96 -9.60 -10.36 -25.19
N CYS A 97 -10.13 -11.57 -25.00
CA CYS A 97 -11.21 -12.12 -25.81
C CYS A 97 -12.54 -11.72 -25.17
N TYR A 98 -13.21 -10.72 -25.75
CA TYR A 98 -14.52 -10.27 -25.27
C TYR A 98 -15.64 -11.20 -25.76
N GLY A 99 -16.64 -11.42 -24.90
CA GLY A 99 -17.94 -12.00 -25.27
C GLY A 99 -17.94 -13.46 -25.74
N GLY A 100 -19.09 -13.86 -26.30
CA GLY A 100 -19.31 -15.21 -26.81
C GLY A 100 -19.02 -16.28 -25.75
N VAL A 101 -18.30 -17.33 -26.15
CA VAL A 101 -17.95 -18.43 -25.23
C VAL A 101 -17.04 -18.01 -24.08
N TYR A 102 -16.34 -16.87 -24.19
CA TYR A 102 -15.38 -16.39 -23.21
C TYR A 102 -15.94 -15.30 -22.28
N GLY A 103 -17.14 -14.78 -22.57
CA GLY A 103 -17.75 -13.70 -21.81
C GLY A 103 -19.27 -13.67 -21.97
N HIS A 104 -19.95 -14.76 -21.59
CA HIS A 104 -21.40 -14.93 -21.73
C HIS A 104 -22.25 -13.88 -20.98
N ASP A 105 -21.66 -13.15 -20.04
CA ASP A 105 -22.34 -12.09 -19.29
C ASP A 105 -22.18 -10.71 -19.96
N ILE A 106 -21.37 -10.60 -21.03
CA ILE A 106 -21.10 -9.31 -21.67
C ILE A 106 -22.38 -8.73 -22.31
N GLU A 107 -23.31 -9.59 -22.71
CA GLU A 107 -24.60 -9.20 -23.27
C GLU A 107 -25.50 -8.50 -22.22
N ALA A 108 -25.17 -8.61 -20.92
CA ALA A 108 -25.94 -8.02 -19.81
C ALA A 108 -25.30 -6.79 -19.16
N VAL A 109 -24.11 -6.35 -19.62
CA VAL A 109 -23.37 -5.17 -19.12
C VAL A 109 -23.67 -3.95 -19.97
#